data_AF-A0A0E3W2F5-F1
#
_entry.id   AF-A0A0E3W2F5-F1
#
_cell.length_a   1.000
_cell.length_b   1.000
_cell.length_c   1.000
_cell.angle_alpha   90.00
_cell.angle_beta   90.00
_cell.angle_gamma   90.00
#
_symmetry.space_group_name_H-M   'P 1'
#
loop_
_entity.id
_entity.type
_entity.pdbx_description
1 polymer ?
#
loop_
_entity_poly.entity_id
_entity_poly.type
_entity_poly.pdbx_seq_one_letter_code
_entity_poly.pdbx_strand_id
1 'polypeptide(L)' 'MITGLVILVVGLLMFFYAWIHYHRAASTLSLVKQEDLVSYYLDLAIRLLPVPFWSALIGILLAFVGIIVILIKIPWVF' A
#
# COMPACT_ATOMS: atom_id res chain seq x y z
N MET A 1 -15.08 -15.58 -8.40
CA MET A 1 -13.70 -15.58 -8.90
C MET A 1 -13.36 -14.24 -9.55
N ILE A 2 -13.98 -13.86 -10.69
CA ILE A 2 -13.68 -12.60 -11.40
C ILE A 2 -13.79 -11.36 -10.50
N THR A 3 -14.88 -11.23 -9.74
CA THR A 3 -15.08 -10.10 -8.82
C THR A 3 -13.96 -9.98 -7.77
N GLY A 4 -13.52 -11.10 -7.19
CA GLY A 4 -12.42 -11.12 -6.23
C GLY A 4 -11.08 -10.76 -6.87
N LEU A 5 -10.85 -11.19 -8.12
CA LEU A 5 -9.66 -10.81 -8.89
C LEU A 5 -9.62 -9.32 -9.20
N VAL A 6 -10.74 -8.73 -9.61
CA VAL A 6 -10.82 -7.28 -9.87
C VAL A 6 -10.52 -6.49 -8.60
N ILE A 7 -11.14 -6.86 -7.48
CA ILE A 7 -10.89 -6.23 -6.17
C ILE A 7 -9.42 -6.36 -5.77
N LEU A 8 -8.83 -7.53 -5.96
CA LEU A 8 -7.42 -7.79 -5.66
C LEU A 8 -6.49 -6.91 -6.51
N VAL A 9 -6.72 -6.84 -7.82
CA VAL A 9 -5.92 -6.01 -8.74
C VAL A 9 -6.01 -4.53 -8.36
N VAL A 10 -7.21 -4.02 -8.07
CA VAL A 10 -7.39 -2.63 -7.63
C VAL A 10 -6.63 -2.38 -6.32
N GLY A 11 -6.74 -3.29 -5.35
CA GLY A 11 -6.01 -3.18 -4.07
C GLY A 11 -4.49 -3.16 -4.26
N LEU A 12 -3.96 -4.03 -5.12
CA LEU A 12 -2.54 -4.08 -5.45
C LEU A 12 -2.06 -2.81 -6.15
N LEU A 13 -2.83 -2.25 -7.08
CA LEU A 13 -2.49 -1.00 -7.75
C LEU A 13 -2.44 0.18 -6.78
N MET A 14 -3.40 0.27 -5.85
CA MET A 14 -3.42 1.30 -4.80
C MET A 14 -2.23 1.19 -3.86
N PHE A 15 -1.86 -0.05 -3.48
CA PHE A 15 -0.67 -0.30 -2.68
C PHE A 15 0.61 0.06 -3.45
N PHE A 16 0.70 -0.33 -4.72
CA PHE A 16 1.85 -0.05 -5.58
C PHE A 16 2.05 1.45 -5.81
N TYR A 17 0.97 2.21 -5.96
CA TYR A 17 1.01 3.67 -6.00
C TYR A 17 1.67 4.24 -4.73
N ALA A 18 1.20 3.83 -3.55
CA ALA A 18 1.76 4.29 -2.29
C ALA A 18 3.25 3.90 -2.14
N TRP A 19 3.61 2.69 -2.59
CA TRP A 19 4.98 2.20 -2.60
C TRP A 19 5.93 3.08 -3.41
N ILE A 20 5.52 3.50 -4.62
CA ILE A 20 6.31 4.43 -5.45
C ILE A 20 6.53 5.75 -4.73
N HIS A 21 5.47 6.32 -4.16
CA HIS A 21 5.54 7.59 -3.44
C HIS A 21 6.45 7.50 -2.21
N TYR A 22 6.39 6.39 -1.47
CA TYR A 22 7.30 6.11 -0.36
C TYR A 22 8.76 6.08 -0.81
N HIS A 23 9.09 5.32 -1.85
CA HIS A 23 10.47 5.19 -2.32
C HIS A 23 11.03 6.53 -2.79
N ARG A 24 10.20 7.34 -3.47
CA ARG A 24 10.59 8.67 -3.92
C ARG A 24 10.80 9.64 -2.76
N ALA A 25 9.93 9.61 -1.75
CA ALA A 25 10.09 10.45 -0.57
C ALA A 25 11.34 10.04 0.23
N ALA A 26 11.55 8.74 0.44
CA ALA A 26 12.68 8.20 1.18
C ALA A 26 14.03 8.49 0.48
N SER A 27 14.10 8.42 -0.84
CA SER A 27 15.33 8.76 -1.59
C SER A 27 15.66 10.25 -1.48
N THR A 28 14.64 11.11 -1.56
CA THR A 28 14.80 12.57 -1.44
C THR A 28 15.27 12.98 -0.04
N LEU A 29 14.85 12.25 1.00
CA LEU A 29 15.18 12.53 2.40
C LEU A 29 16.42 11.75 2.91
N SER A 30 17.17 11.10 2.01
CA SER A 30 18.29 10.24 2.38
C SER A 30 19.41 10.95 3.15
N LEU A 31 19.67 12.23 2.82
CA LEU A 31 20.65 13.07 3.52
C LEU A 31 20.16 13.44 4.93
N VAL A 32 18.90 13.88 5.05
CA VAL A 32 18.28 14.22 6.35
C VAL A 32 18.28 13.03 7.30
N LYS A 33 18.10 11.80 6.77
CA LYS A 33 18.16 10.56 7.56
C LYS A 33 19.49 10.36 8.30
N GLN A 34 20.60 10.84 7.73
CA GLN A 34 21.94 10.69 8.31
C GLN A 34 22.23 11.74 9.38
N GLU A 35 21.64 12.94 9.24
CA GLU A 35 21.87 14.07 10.13
C GLU A 35 20.87 14.09 11.30
N ASP A 36 19.58 13.87 11.02
CA ASP A 36 18.51 13.91 12.00
C ASP A 36 17.37 12.92 11.66
N LEU A 37 17.31 11.84 12.43
CA LEU A 37 16.29 10.81 12.31
C LEU A 37 14.88 11.34 12.63
N VAL A 38 14.73 12.27 13.58
CA VAL A 38 13.41 12.77 14.00
C VAL A 38 12.82 13.60 12.86
N SER A 39 13.59 14.55 12.34
CA SER A 39 13.19 15.35 11.18
C SER A 39 12.92 14.49 9.95
N TYR A 40 13.73 13.45 9.73
CA TYR A 40 13.49 12.48 8.65
C TYR A 40 12.09 11.84 8.73
N TYR A 41 11.71 11.30 9.89
CA TYR A 41 10.40 10.64 10.04
C TYR A 41 9.25 11.63 9.96
N LEU A 42 9.43 12.85 10.47
CA LEU A 42 8.42 13.90 10.40
C LEU A 42 8.15 14.31 8.94
N ASP A 43 9.20 14.61 8.18
CA ASP A 43 9.09 14.99 6.76
C ASP A 43 8.57 13.85 5.91
N LEU A 44 8.98 12.61 6.21
CA LEU A 44 8.48 11.43 5.52
C LEU A 44 6.98 11.25 5.78
N ALA A 45 6.52 11.44 7.02
CA ALA A 45 5.10 11.38 7.37
C ALA A 45 4.31 12.49 6.66
N ILE A 46 4.82 13.72 6.62
CA ILE A 46 4.18 14.85 5.92
C ILE A 46 4.04 14.56 4.41
N ARG A 47 5.05 13.94 3.78
CA ARG A 47 5.00 13.60 2.35
C ARG A 47 4.11 12.41 2.02
N LEU A 48 3.92 11.49 2.96
CA LEU A 48 3.08 10.30 2.80
C LEU A 48 1.62 10.52 3.18
N LEU A 49 1.36 11.50 4.06
CA LEU A 49 0.01 11.86 4.44
C LEU A 49 -0.57 12.94 3.53
N PRO A 50 -1.89 12.96 3.32
CA PRO A 50 -2.82 11.88 3.65
C PRO A 50 -2.84 10.79 2.57
N VAL A 51 -2.71 11.16 1.29
CA VAL A 51 -3.13 10.32 0.16
C VAL A 51 -2.32 9.03 0.01
N PRO A 52 -0.97 9.03 -0.09
CA PRO A 52 -0.19 7.80 -0.19
C PRO A 52 -0.47 6.81 0.96
N PHE A 53 -0.57 7.31 2.19
CA PHE A 53 -0.86 6.47 3.37
C PHE A 53 -2.23 5.80 3.28
N TRP A 54 -3.29 6.57 3.03
CA TRP A 54 -4.64 6.02 2.92
C TRP A 54 -4.78 5.09 1.71
N SER A 55 -4.08 5.36 0.61
CA SER A 55 -4.01 4.47 -0.54
C SER A 55 -3.41 3.11 -0.19
N ALA A 56 -2.30 3.08 0.57
CA ALA A 56 -1.72 1.83 1.04
C ALA A 56 -2.68 1.06 1.95
N LEU A 57 -3.29 1.75 2.92
CA LEU A 57 -4.21 1.14 3.89
C LEU A 57 -5.44 0.53 3.19
N ILE A 58 -6.10 1.30 2.33
CA ILE A 58 -7.27 0.84 1.57
C ILE A 58 -6.85 -0.27 0.59
N GLY A 59 -5.68 -0.14 -0.05
CA GLY A 59 -5.14 -1.14 -0.96
C GLY A 59 -4.93 -2.50 -0.30
N ILE A 60 -4.36 -2.51 0.91
CA ILE A 60 -4.19 -3.73 1.72
C ILE A 60 -5.54 -4.34 2.08
N LEU A 61 -6.49 -3.53 2.55
CA LEU A 61 -7.83 -4.00 2.91
C LEU A 61 -8.55 -4.61 1.70
N LEU A 62 -8.49 -3.96 0.53
CA LEU A 62 -9.04 -4.49 -0.72
C LEU A 62 -8.36 -5.79 -1.12
N ALA A 63 -7.04 -5.89 -1.01
CA ALA A 63 -6.32 -7.12 -1.31
C ALA A 63 -6.80 -8.28 -0.42
N PHE A 64 -6.93 -8.05 0.90
CA PHE A 64 -7.48 -9.05 1.84
C PHE A 64 -8.91 -9.46 1.46
N VAL A 65 -9.79 -8.51 1.19
CA VAL A 65 -11.18 -8.81 0.77
C VAL A 65 -11.21 -9.60 -0.54
N GLY A 66 -10.40 -9.22 -1.52
CA GLY A 66 -10.28 -9.91 -2.80
C GLY A 66 -9.84 -11.37 -2.63
N ILE A 67 -8.83 -11.61 -1.78
CA ILE A 67 -8.35 -12.94 -1.41
C ILE A 67 -9.48 -13.76 -0.78
N ILE A 68 -10.18 -13.24 0.22
CA ILE A 68 -11.29 -13.94 0.90
C ILE A 68 -12.38 -14.33 -0.11
N VAL A 69 -12.79 -13.41 -1.00
CA VAL A 69 -13.80 -13.67 -2.03
C VAL A 69 -13.36 -14.75 -3.01
N ILE A 70 -12.07 -14.80 -3.34
CA ILE A 70 -11.51 -15.86 -4.19
C ILE A 70 -11.59 -17.20 -3.44
N LEU A 71 -11.10 -17.28 -2.20
CA LEU A 71 -11.09 -18.51 -1.40
C LEU A 71 -12.49 -19.10 -1.23
N ILE A 72 -13.50 -18.28 -0.94
CA ILE A 72 -14.89 -18.75 -0.78
C ILE A 72 -15.45 -19.33 -2.08
N LYS A 73 -15.00 -18.84 -3.23
CA LYS A 73 -15.49 -19.27 -4.55
C LYS A 73 -14.65 -20.38 -5.18
N ILE A 74 -13.58 -20.84 -4.53
CA ILE A 74 -12.89 -22.06 -4.93
C ILE A 74 -13.78 -23.22 -4.45
N PRO A 75 -14.28 -24.09 -5.34
CA PRO A 75 -14.97 -25.29 -4.89
C PRO A 75 -13.96 -26.11 -4.09
N TRP A 76 -14.22 -26.29 -2.80
CA TRP A 76 -13.48 -27.22 -1.96
C TRP A 76 -13.82 -28.63 -2.44
N VAL A 77 -13.12 -29.09 -3.48
CA VAL A 77 -13.17 -30.48 -3.92
C VAL A 77 -12.27 -31.25 -2.95
N PHE A 78 -12.88 -31.73 -1.87
CA PHE A 78 -12.36 -32.85 -1.09
C PHE A 78 -12.98 -34.14 -1.60
#